data_AF-A0A701ZGW4-F1
#
_entry.id   AF-A0A701ZGW4-F1
#
_cell.length_a   1.000
_cell.length_b   1.000
_cell.length_c   1.000
_cell.angle_alpha   90.00
_cell.angle_beta   90.00
_cell.angle_gamma   90.00
#
_symmetry.space_group_name_H-M   'P 1'
#
loop_
_entity.id
_entity.type
_entity.pdbx_description
1 polymer ?
#
loop_
_entity_poly.entity_id
_entity_poly.type
_entity_poly.pdbx_seq_one_letter_code
_entity_poly.pdbx_strand_id
1 'polypeptide(L)' 'MKDNQEMMTLLSQAKINGESVQINNYSKALGKQFISTELVAKIHSDQEKPGNILCLFESDDKPLYFHLTLME' A
#
# COMPACT_ATOMS: atom_id res chain seq x y z
N MET A 1 14.26 7.96 -3.85
CA MET A 1 13.31 8.40 -2.81
C MET A 1 14.10 9.27 -1.84
N LYS A 2 14.12 10.60 -2.02
CA LYS A 2 14.74 11.52 -1.07
C LYS A 2 13.63 12.07 -0.17
N ASP A 3 13.67 11.68 1.09
CA ASP A 3 13.28 12.45 2.28
C ASP A 3 11.95 13.21 2.22
N ASN A 4 10.84 12.48 2.14
CA ASN A 4 9.57 13.02 2.63
C ASN A 4 9.42 12.64 4.11
N GLN A 5 10.08 13.39 4.98
CA GLN A 5 10.19 13.11 6.42
C GLN A 5 8.81 13.10 7.11
N GLU A 6 7.87 13.90 6.60
CA GLU A 6 6.45 13.88 7.02
C GLU A 6 5.79 12.54 6.68
N MET A 7 5.99 12.03 5.46
CA MET A 7 5.47 10.73 5.05
C MET A 7 6.05 9.60 5.89
N MET A 8 7.35 9.62 6.18
CA MET A 8 8.00 8.61 7.04
C MET A 8 7.49 8.67 8.48
N THR A 9 7.20 9.86 8.99
CA THR A 9 6.62 10.06 10.34
C THR A 9 5.17 9.60 10.40
N LEU A 10 4.40 9.82 9.33
CA LEU A 10 3.04 9.28 9.20
C LEU A 10 3.06 7.75 9.14
N LEU A 11 3.94 7.17 8.33
CA LEU A 11 4.07 5.72 8.19
C LEU A 11 4.58 5.06 9.48
N SER A 12 5.42 5.72 10.27
CA SER A 12 5.91 5.16 11.54
C SER A 12 4.82 5.13 12.63
N GLN A 13 3.79 5.97 12.52
CA GLN A 13 2.64 6.02 13.41
C GLN A 13 1.42 5.27 12.87
N ALA A 14 1.42 4.94 11.58
CA ALA A 14 0.35 4.23 10.92
C ALA A 14 0.34 2.76 11.33
N LYS A 15 -0.81 2.30 11.81
CA LYS A 15 -1.11 0.89 12.03
C LYS A 15 -2.00 0.41 10.89
N ILE A 16 -1.67 -0.76 10.36
CA ILE A 16 -2.49 -1.43 9.36
C ILE A 16 -3.67 -2.07 10.09
N ASN A 17 -4.89 -1.79 9.63
CA ASN A 17 -6.05 -2.55 10.07
C ASN A 17 -6.01 -3.93 9.39
N GLY A 18 -5.63 -4.97 10.13
CA GLY A 18 -5.49 -6.33 9.61
C GLY A 18 -6.76 -6.88 8.94
N GLU A 19 -7.94 -6.50 9.43
CA GLU A 19 -9.23 -6.93 8.85
C GLU A 19 -9.52 -6.28 7.49
N SER A 20 -8.84 -5.18 7.17
CA SER A 20 -9.00 -4.46 5.91
C SER A 20 -8.06 -4.93 4.80
N VAL A 21 -7.11 -5.81 5.12
CA VAL A 21 -6.10 -6.27 4.17
C VAL A 21 -6.77 -7.16 3.12
N GLN A 22 -6.70 -6.74 1.86
CA GLN A 22 -7.13 -7.51 0.71
C GLN A 22 -5.91 -7.85 -0.13
N ILE A 23 -5.75 -9.12 -0.46
CA ILE A 23 -4.65 -9.62 -1.29
C ILE A 23 -5.26 -10.31 -2.51
N ASN A 24 -5.00 -9.74 -3.68
CA ASN A 24 -5.42 -10.30 -4.95
C ASN A 24 -4.19 -10.82 -5.69
N ASN A 25 -4.20 -12.13 -6.00
CA ASN A 25 -3.12 -12.77 -6.75
C ASN A 25 -3.55 -12.96 -8.21
N TYR A 26 -2.65 -12.65 -9.13
CA TYR A 26 -2.90 -12.71 -10.56
C TYR A 26 -1.85 -13.59 -11.23
N SER A 27 -2.32 -14.49 -12.09
CA SER A 27 -1.45 -15.38 -12.88
C SER A 27 -1.28 -14.91 -14.33
N LYS A 28 -1.83 -13.74 -14.67
CA LYS A 28 -1.83 -13.15 -16.01
C LYS A 28 -1.63 -11.64 -15.92
N ALA A 29 -1.13 -11.06 -17.01
CA ALA A 29 -0.94 -9.62 -17.09
C ALA A 29 -2.28 -8.86 -16.98
N LEU A 30 -2.25 -7.75 -16.23
CA LEU A 30 -3.33 -6.78 -16.17
C LEU A 30 -3.02 -5.66 -17.18
N GLY A 31 -3.70 -5.69 -18.33
CA GLY A 31 -3.37 -4.82 -19.45
C GLY A 31 -2.01 -5.17 -20.07
N LYS A 32 -1.05 -4.23 -20.03
CA LYS A 32 0.31 -4.43 -20.57
C LYS A 32 1.33 -4.84 -19.50
N GLN A 33 1.00 -4.73 -18.22
CA GLN A 33 1.91 -4.99 -17.12
C GLN A 33 1.53 -6.28 -16.40
N PHE A 34 2.52 -7.12 -16.14
CA PHE A 34 2.33 -8.24 -15.24
C PHE A 34 2.44 -7.75 -13.79
N ILE A 35 1.44 -8.09 -13.00
CA ILE A 35 1.41 -7.90 -11.55
C ILE A 35 1.10 -9.29 -11.02
N SER A 36 1.92 -9.81 -10.11
CA SER A 36 1.63 -11.07 -9.43
C SER A 36 0.65 -10.86 -8.28
N THR A 37 0.82 -9.76 -7.54
CA THR A 37 0.05 -9.50 -6.33
C THR A 37 -0.34 -8.03 -6.23
N GLU A 38 -1.59 -7.77 -5.90
CA GLU A 38 -2.09 -6.49 -5.43
C GLU A 38 -2.46 -6.62 -3.96
N LEU A 39 -1.97 -5.69 -3.14
CA LEU A 39 -2.34 -5.57 -1.74
C LEU A 39 -3.01 -4.21 -1.53
N VAL A 40 -4.21 -4.24 -0.98
CA VAL A 40 -4.95 -3.06 -0.52
C VAL A 40 -5.16 -3.16 0.97
N ALA A 41 -4.87 -2.09 1.71
CA ALA A 41 -5.09 -2.07 3.15
C ALA A 41 -5.50 -0.67 3.61
N LYS A 42 -6.35 -0.61 4.64
CA LYS A 42 -6.62 0.63 5.37
C LYS A 42 -5.58 0.80 6.46
N ILE A 43 -5.06 2.01 6.58
CA ILE A 43 -4.22 2.43 7.69
C ILE A 43 -4.98 3.42 8.57
N HIS A 44 -4.69 3.37 9.85
CA HIS A 44 -5.09 4.38 10.82
C HIS A 44 -3.85 4.87 11.57
N SER A 45 -3.76 6.17 11.81
CA SER A 45 -2.77 6.75 12.71
C SER A 45 -3.43 7.03 14.07
N ASP A 46 -2.63 7.07 15.13
CA ASP A 46 -3.07 7.55 16.45
C ASP A 46 -3.52 9.03 16.39
N GLN A 47 -3.19 9.74 15.30
CA GLN A 47 -3.71 11.09 14.96
C GLN A 47 -5.05 11.06 14.18
N GLU A 48 -5.74 9.93 14.15
CA GLU A 48 -7.06 9.72 13.50
C GLU A 48 -7.12 10.08 12.01
N LYS A 49 -6.01 10.03 11.28
CA LYS A 49 -6.02 10.17 9.81
C LYS A 49 -6.14 8.80 9.15
N PRO A 50 -7.33 8.37 8.69
CA PRO A 50 -7.47 7.15 7.92
C PRO A 50 -6.85 7.33 6.53
N GLY A 51 -6.35 6.23 5.98
CA GLY A 51 -5.83 6.21 4.62
C GLY A 51 -5.93 4.83 4.00
N ASN A 52 -5.72 4.77 2.70
CA ASN A 52 -5.62 3.54 1.94
C ASN A 52 -4.20 3.38 1.39
N ILE A 53 -3.69 2.16 1.45
CA ILE A 53 -2.47 1.73 0.79
C ILE A 53 -2.86 0.86 -0.40
N LEU A 54 -2.22 1.10 -1.54
CA LEU A 54 -2.18 0.20 -2.69
C LEU A 54 -0.71 -0.17 -2.95
N CYS A 55 -0.42 -1.47 -2.93
CA CYS A 55 0.87 -2.02 -3.31
C CYS A 55 0.69 -3.00 -4.47
N LEU A 56 1.50 -2.85 -5.51
CA LEU A 56 1.55 -3.79 -6.63
C LEU A 56 2.93 -4.45 -6.65
N PHE A 57 2.96 -5.76 -6.86
CA PHE A 57 4.18 -6.57 -6.88
C PHE A 57 4.33 -7.26 -8.22
N GLU A 58 5.56 -7.32 -8.74
CA GLU A 58 5.88 -8.15 -9.91
C GLU A 58 6.07 -9.61 -9.48
N SER A 59 6.67 -9.78 -8.30
CA SER A 59 6.89 -11.03 -7.58
C SER A 59 6.96 -10.72 -6.08
N ASP A 60 6.91 -11.73 -5.21
CA ASP A 60 6.83 -11.58 -3.75
C ASP A 60 7.81 -10.55 -3.16
N ASP A 61 9.07 -10.53 -3.64
CA ASP A 61 10.11 -9.62 -3.13
C ASP A 61 10.35 -8.37 -3.99
N LYS A 62 9.49 -8.12 -5.00
CA LYS A 62 9.70 -7.05 -5.99
C LYS A 62 8.48 -6.12 -6.09
N PRO A 63 8.39 -5.11 -5.21
CA PRO A 63 7.35 -4.08 -5.32
C PRO A 63 7.55 -3.28 -6.61
N LEU A 64 6.48 -3.16 -7.39
CA LEU A 64 6.40 -2.36 -8.63
C LEU A 64 5.89 -0.95 -8.35
N TYR A 65 4.91 -0.84 -7.46
CA TYR A 65 4.21 0.41 -7.21
C TYR A 65 3.70 0.46 -5.78
N PHE A 66 3.79 1.65 -5.20
CA PHE A 66 3.24 1.97 -3.89
C PHE A 66 2.50 3.30 -3.99
N HIS A 67 1.28 3.34 -3.46
CA HIS A 67 0.52 4.56 -3.31
C HIS A 67 -0.19 4.62 -1.98
N LEU A 68 -0.13 5.79 -1.36
CA LEU A 68 -0.84 6.13 -0.14
C LEU A 68 -1.82 7.26 -0.47
N THR A 69 -3.11 7.04 -0.17
CA THR A 69 -4.14 8.06 -0.23
C THR A 69 -4.63 8.33 1.19
N LEU A 70 -4.45 9.55 1.68
CA LEU A 70 -5.04 9.99 2.94
C LEU A 70 -6.50 10.37 2.69
N MET A 71 -7.38 10.01 3.60
CA MET A 71 -8.77 10.46 3.60
C MET A 71 -8.87 11.77 4.38
N GLU A 72 -9.68 12.71 3.88
CA GLU A 72 -10.01 13.96 4.57
C GLU A 72 -10.98 13.74 5.73
#